data_AF-A0AAU4FG41-F1
#
_entry.id   AF-A0AAU4FG41-F1
#
_cell.length_a   1.000
_cell.length_b   1.000
_cell.length_c   1.000
_cell.angle_alpha   90.00
_cell.angle_beta   90.00
_cell.angle_gamma   90.00
#
_symmetry.space_group_name_H-M   'P 1'
#
loop_
_entity.id
_entity.type
_entity.pdbx_description
1 polymer ?
#
loop_
_entity_poly.entity_id
_entity_poly.type
_entity_poly.pdbx_seq_one_letter_code
_entity_poly.pdbx_strand_id
1 'polypeptide(L)'
;MTEGERVRLAKLRDDAYTENQLPDGADRWSTWDDAEHGPLPRPDWVVTELAAVDTDLGVLKTGKEADVHLLRRGLPGTPGGLLAAKRYRSDEHKLFHRDAGYLEGRRMRRSRETRAMAQRTAFGRNLIAEQWAVAEFAALGRLWTIGAPVPYPVQRNGTELLLEFLGEDDGTAAPRLAQVRPEPDDLKDLWFQATAALELLASEGLAHGDLSAYNLLVHQGRLVVIDLPQVVDVVANPGGVDFLARDVRNLAGWFHSRGLGEHVTRPDELLAELVSDAGIG
;
A
#
# COMPACT_ATOMS: atom_id res chain seq x y z
N MET A 1 -25.63 31.47 -40.24
CA MET A 1 -25.93 30.24 -39.48
C MET A 1 -27.39 29.92 -39.68
N THR A 2 -27.66 28.77 -40.29
CA THR A 2 -29.02 28.28 -40.55
C THR A 2 -29.63 27.72 -39.26
N GLU A 3 -30.95 27.68 -39.17
CA GLU A 3 -31.66 27.14 -37.99
C GLU A 3 -31.31 25.66 -37.75
N GLY A 4 -31.07 24.89 -38.81
CA GLY A 4 -30.60 23.50 -38.72
C GLY A 4 -29.20 23.35 -38.10
N GLU A 5 -28.29 24.29 -38.36
CA GLU A 5 -26.96 24.31 -37.73
C GLU A 5 -27.04 24.67 -36.24
N ARG A 6 -27.97 25.55 -35.84
CA ARG A 6 -28.20 25.89 -34.43
C ARG A 6 -28.73 24.69 -33.64
N VAL A 7 -29.70 23.96 -34.18
CA VAL A 7 -30.25 22.77 -33.54
C VAL A 7 -29.19 21.67 -33.43
N ARG A 8 -28.37 21.47 -34.48
CA ARG A 8 -27.27 20.49 -34.46
C ARG A 8 -26.20 20.85 -33.42
N LEU A 9 -25.81 22.13 -33.33
CA LEU A 9 -24.85 22.61 -32.33
C LEU A 9 -25.42 22.55 -30.91
N ALA A 10 -26.71 22.84 -30.73
CA ALA A 10 -27.38 22.71 -29.45
C ALA A 10 -27.42 21.26 -28.98
N LYS A 11 -27.68 20.31 -29.89
CA LYS A 11 -27.69 18.87 -29.58
C LYS A 11 -26.29 18.32 -29.30
N LEU A 12 -25.29 18.69 -30.09
CA LEU A 12 -23.88 18.35 -29.81
C LEU A 12 -23.41 18.92 -28.47
N ARG A 13 -23.87 20.11 -28.12
CA ARG A 13 -23.60 20.73 -26.83
C ARG A 13 -24.30 19.98 -25.69
N ASP A 14 -25.56 19.60 -25.86
CA ASP A 14 -26.31 18.79 -24.89
C ASP A 14 -25.69 17.40 -24.69
N ASP A 15 -25.31 16.72 -25.77
CA ASP A 15 -24.65 15.41 -25.73
C ASP A 15 -23.28 15.50 -25.02
N ALA A 16 -22.49 16.55 -25.28
CA ALA A 16 -21.23 16.83 -24.58
C ALA A 16 -21.42 17.22 -23.09
N TYR A 17 -22.58 17.77 -22.73
CA TYR A 17 -22.95 17.99 -21.32
C TYR A 17 -23.46 16.70 -20.64
N THR A 18 -24.03 15.78 -21.41
CA THR A 18 -24.56 14.50 -20.91
C THR A 18 -23.44 13.50 -20.58
N GLU A 19 -22.32 13.53 -21.33
CA GLU A 19 -21.13 12.71 -21.04
C GLU A 19 -20.46 13.03 -19.69
N ASN A 20 -20.79 14.16 -19.04
CA ASN A 20 -20.17 14.59 -17.79
C ASN A 20 -21.06 14.47 -16.55
N GLN A 21 -22.27 13.92 -16.66
CA GLN A 21 -23.07 13.66 -15.45
C GLN A 21 -22.60 12.37 -14.79
N LEU A 22 -22.13 12.51 -13.54
CA LEU A 22 -21.81 11.38 -12.69
C LEU A 22 -23.10 10.59 -12.40
N PRO A 23 -23.09 9.25 -12.53
CA PRO A 23 -24.19 8.41 -12.10
C PRO A 23 -24.56 8.63 -10.63
N ASP A 24 -25.84 8.48 -10.30
CA ASP A 24 -26.34 8.67 -8.92
C ASP A 24 -25.57 7.79 -7.92
N GLY A 25 -25.03 8.41 -6.86
CA GLY A 25 -24.26 7.73 -5.82
C GLY A 25 -22.77 7.49 -6.13
N ALA A 26 -22.27 7.94 -7.28
CA ALA A 26 -20.84 7.98 -7.58
C ALA A 26 -20.23 9.31 -7.12
N ASP A 27 -19.01 9.25 -6.55
CA ASP A 27 -18.23 10.44 -6.21
C ASP A 27 -17.39 10.93 -7.38
N ARG A 28 -16.91 10.01 -8.22
CA ARG A 28 -16.13 10.31 -9.43
C ARG A 28 -16.17 9.18 -10.44
N TRP A 29 -15.82 9.48 -11.69
CA TRP A 29 -15.37 8.47 -12.64
C TRP A 29 -14.08 7.81 -12.14
N SER A 30 -13.93 6.53 -12.43
CA SER A 30 -12.71 5.78 -12.13
C SER A 30 -11.50 6.51 -12.71
N THR A 31 -10.45 6.64 -11.90
CA THR A 31 -9.19 7.24 -12.33
C THR A 31 -8.27 6.26 -13.05
N TRP A 32 -8.81 5.11 -13.50
CA TRP A 32 -8.05 4.03 -14.10
C TRP A 32 -7.20 4.51 -15.28
N ASP A 33 -7.77 5.24 -16.25
CA ASP A 33 -7.08 5.59 -17.51
C ASP A 33 -5.85 6.47 -17.34
N ASP A 34 -5.83 7.31 -16.31
CA ASP A 34 -4.75 8.27 -16.05
C ASP A 34 -3.78 7.78 -14.96
N ALA A 35 -3.93 6.54 -14.49
CA ALA A 35 -3.16 5.99 -13.38
C ALA A 35 -2.00 5.09 -13.82
N GLU A 36 -1.00 4.94 -12.95
CA GLU A 36 -0.05 3.84 -13.02
C GLU A 36 -0.73 2.57 -12.51
N HIS A 37 -0.60 1.42 -13.20
CA HIS A 37 -1.32 0.19 -12.86
C HIS A 37 -0.45 -0.86 -12.21
N GLY A 38 -1.07 -1.72 -11.42
CA GLY A 38 -0.44 -2.88 -10.81
C GLY A 38 0.13 -3.89 -11.81
N PRO A 39 0.94 -4.84 -11.32
CA PRO A 39 1.58 -5.87 -12.15
C PRO A 39 0.57 -6.80 -12.83
N LEU A 40 1.01 -7.47 -13.90
CA LEU A 40 0.27 -8.54 -14.56
C LEU A 40 0.67 -9.92 -14.01
N PRO A 41 -0.22 -10.94 -14.05
CA PRO A 41 -1.62 -10.86 -14.45
C PRO A 41 -2.47 -10.13 -13.40
N ARG A 42 -3.48 -9.36 -13.86
CA ARG A 42 -4.38 -8.68 -12.93
C ARG A 42 -5.38 -9.69 -12.34
N PRO A 43 -5.71 -9.58 -11.06
CA PRO A 43 -6.83 -10.34 -10.50
C PRO A 43 -8.15 -10.01 -11.22
N ASP A 44 -9.00 -11.02 -11.41
CA ASP A 44 -10.26 -10.90 -12.16
C ASP A 44 -11.27 -9.94 -11.52
N TRP A 45 -11.12 -9.65 -10.22
CA TRP A 45 -11.98 -8.71 -9.49
C TRP A 45 -11.65 -7.24 -9.79
N VAL A 46 -10.54 -6.95 -10.48
CA VAL A 46 -10.12 -5.57 -10.80
C VAL A 46 -10.96 -5.06 -11.97
N VAL A 47 -11.85 -4.11 -11.68
CA VAL A 47 -12.66 -3.38 -12.67
C VAL A 47 -11.78 -2.36 -13.41
N THR A 48 -11.72 -2.46 -14.73
CA THR A 48 -10.81 -1.68 -15.62
C THR A 48 -11.55 -0.90 -16.71
N GLU A 49 -12.87 -1.02 -16.75
CA GLU A 49 -13.73 -0.39 -17.74
C GLU A 49 -13.72 1.13 -17.58
N LEU A 50 -13.61 1.86 -18.71
CA LEU A 50 -13.59 3.34 -18.72
C LEU A 50 -14.86 3.95 -18.13
N ALA A 51 -15.97 3.22 -18.23
CA ALA A 51 -17.27 3.62 -17.67
C ALA A 51 -17.41 3.26 -16.18
N ALA A 52 -16.37 2.77 -15.52
CA ALA A 52 -16.41 2.50 -14.09
C ALA A 52 -16.43 3.80 -13.28
N VAL A 53 -17.10 3.75 -12.14
CA VAL A 53 -17.17 4.84 -11.16
C VAL A 53 -16.60 4.41 -9.83
N ASP A 54 -16.07 5.36 -9.08
CA ASP A 54 -15.62 5.20 -7.71
C ASP A 54 -16.61 5.86 -6.74
N THR A 55 -16.99 5.13 -5.69
CA THR A 55 -17.78 5.63 -4.56
C THR A 55 -16.96 5.49 -3.28
N ASP A 56 -16.74 6.58 -2.55
CA ASP A 56 -16.06 6.62 -1.25
C ASP A 56 -17.04 6.18 -0.16
N LEU A 57 -16.78 5.04 0.46
CA LEU A 57 -17.60 4.46 1.51
C LEU A 57 -17.17 4.92 2.91
N GLY A 58 -16.16 5.80 2.99
CA GLY A 58 -15.71 6.42 4.24
C GLY A 58 -14.35 5.91 4.72
N VAL A 59 -13.93 6.46 5.86
CA VAL A 59 -12.58 6.26 6.42
C VAL A 59 -12.48 4.91 7.13
N LEU A 60 -11.50 4.09 6.75
CA LEU A 60 -11.09 2.89 7.47
C LEU A 60 -10.07 3.21 8.58
N LYS A 61 -9.10 4.07 8.28
CA LYS A 61 -8.03 4.45 9.20
C LYS A 61 -7.54 5.86 8.89
N THR A 62 -7.47 6.72 9.90
CA THR A 62 -6.73 7.98 9.84
C THR A 62 -5.31 7.76 10.33
N GLY A 63 -4.34 8.29 9.60
CA GLY A 63 -2.93 8.23 9.95
C GLY A 63 -2.28 9.62 9.94
N LYS A 64 -1.09 9.72 10.54
CA LYS A 64 -0.31 10.97 10.49
C LYS A 64 0.12 11.33 9.07
N GLU A 65 0.36 10.31 8.25
CA GLU A 65 1.01 10.45 6.93
C GLU A 65 0.06 10.21 5.77
N ALA A 66 -0.94 9.35 5.98
CA ALA A 66 -1.97 8.99 5.02
C ALA A 66 -3.26 8.59 5.74
N ASP A 67 -4.38 8.77 5.06
CA ASP A 67 -5.64 8.16 5.42
C ASP A 67 -5.91 6.97 4.50
N VAL A 68 -6.62 5.98 5.03
CA VAL A 68 -7.12 4.85 4.24
C VAL A 68 -8.64 4.92 4.25
N HIS A 69 -9.22 4.98 3.07
CA HIS A 69 -10.67 4.96 2.84
C HIS A 69 -11.08 3.61 2.24
N LEU A 70 -12.31 3.19 2.51
CA LEU A 70 -12.96 2.13 1.77
C LEU A 70 -13.58 2.75 0.51
N LEU A 71 -13.31 2.16 -0.64
CA LEU A 71 -13.82 2.63 -1.91
C LEU A 71 -14.49 1.47 -2.65
N ARG A 72 -15.60 1.74 -3.31
CA ARG A 72 -16.24 0.78 -4.22
C ARG A 72 -15.99 1.24 -5.65
N ARG A 73 -15.49 0.35 -6.49
CA ARG A 73 -15.37 0.57 -7.93
C ARG A 73 -16.25 -0.39 -8.70
N GLY A 74 -17.08 0.11 -9.61
CA GLY A 74 -17.90 -0.74 -10.46
C GLY A 74 -18.50 0.02 -11.62
N LEU A 75 -19.11 -0.71 -12.55
CA LEU A 75 -19.97 -0.09 -13.55
C LEU A 75 -21.24 0.47 -12.85
N PRO A 76 -21.82 1.57 -13.37
CA PRO A 76 -23.05 2.13 -12.81
C PRO A 76 -24.16 1.09 -12.69
N GLY A 77 -24.79 1.00 -11.52
CA GLY A 77 -25.85 0.03 -11.23
C GLY A 77 -25.36 -1.40 -10.95
N THR A 78 -24.05 -1.63 -10.82
CA THR A 78 -23.48 -2.94 -10.43
C THR A 78 -22.93 -2.91 -9.00
N PRO A 79 -22.75 -4.06 -8.34
CA PRO A 79 -22.21 -4.12 -6.98
C PRO A 79 -20.76 -3.62 -6.86
N GLY A 80 -19.97 -3.70 -7.94
CA GLY A 80 -18.55 -3.35 -7.95
C GLY A 80 -17.67 -4.23 -7.05
N GLY A 81 -16.39 -3.88 -6.95
CA GLY A 81 -15.42 -4.44 -6.02
C GLY A 81 -14.98 -3.41 -4.98
N LEU A 82 -14.66 -3.88 -3.78
CA LEU A 82 -14.13 -3.04 -2.71
C LEU A 82 -12.61 -2.89 -2.84
N LEU A 83 -12.13 -1.67 -2.61
CA LEU A 83 -10.74 -1.24 -2.70
C LEU A 83 -10.38 -0.45 -1.43
N ALA A 84 -9.12 -0.54 -1.02
CA ALA A 84 -8.56 0.34 0.00
C ALA A 84 -7.85 1.52 -0.69
N ALA A 85 -8.37 2.73 -0.50
CA ALA A 85 -7.80 3.96 -1.04
C ALA A 85 -6.88 4.61 0.01
N LYS A 86 -5.57 4.43 -0.14
CA LYS A 86 -4.55 5.08 0.71
C LYS A 86 -4.15 6.43 0.11
N ARG A 87 -4.50 7.51 0.79
CA ARG A 87 -4.27 8.90 0.35
C ARG A 87 -3.21 9.56 1.20
N TYR A 88 -2.04 9.84 0.62
CA TYR A 88 -0.97 10.53 1.34
C TYR A 88 -1.27 12.01 1.54
N ARG A 89 -1.12 12.48 2.78
CA ARG A 89 -1.31 13.88 3.17
C ARG A 89 -0.09 14.72 2.79
N SER A 90 -0.28 16.00 2.49
CA SER A 90 0.79 16.98 2.22
C SER A 90 1.13 17.87 3.44
N ASP A 91 0.84 17.42 4.66
CA ASP A 91 0.81 18.26 5.87
C ASP A 91 2.17 18.63 6.49
N GLU A 92 2.16 19.68 7.32
CA GLU A 92 3.30 20.48 7.83
C GLU A 92 4.18 19.79 8.90
N HIS A 93 3.71 18.69 9.52
CA HIS A 93 4.33 18.11 10.73
C HIS A 93 5.44 17.08 10.47
N LYS A 94 5.85 16.89 9.21
CA LYS A 94 6.56 15.69 8.75
C LYS A 94 8.05 15.55 9.07
N LEU A 95 8.77 16.56 9.53
CA LEU A 95 10.25 16.50 9.53
C LEU A 95 10.90 16.05 10.85
N PHE A 96 10.14 15.71 11.90
CA PHE A 96 10.71 15.62 13.25
C PHE A 96 11.01 14.22 13.79
N HIS A 97 10.49 13.15 13.19
CA HIS A 97 10.73 11.82 13.74
C HIS A 97 11.04 10.77 12.66
N ARG A 98 12.35 10.47 12.54
CA ARG A 98 12.97 9.30 11.87
C ARG A 98 13.48 9.44 10.41
N ASP A 99 13.43 10.62 9.80
CA ASP A 99 13.85 10.81 8.39
C ASP A 99 15.36 10.63 8.10
N ALA A 100 16.24 10.79 9.10
CA ALA A 100 17.68 10.88 8.85
C ALA A 100 18.30 9.59 8.27
N GLY A 101 17.89 8.42 8.75
CA GLY A 101 18.38 7.13 8.24
C GLY A 101 17.62 6.61 7.01
N TYR A 102 16.37 7.05 6.81
CA TYR A 102 15.48 6.60 5.74
C TYR A 102 15.83 7.18 4.36
N LEU A 103 16.24 8.44 4.34
CA LEU A 103 16.60 9.14 3.11
C LEU A 103 18.07 8.97 2.73
N GLU A 104 18.92 8.46 3.62
CA GLU A 104 20.37 8.39 3.40
C GLU A 104 20.75 7.45 2.24
N GLY A 105 20.10 6.29 2.11
CA GLY A 105 20.28 5.40 0.95
C GLY A 105 19.72 5.96 -0.37
N ARG A 106 18.82 6.95 -0.33
CA ARG A 106 18.16 7.53 -1.51
C ARG A 106 18.84 8.80 -2.05
N ARG A 107 19.93 9.28 -1.40
CA ARG A 107 20.61 10.56 -1.70
C ARG A 107 21.31 10.65 -3.07
N MET A 108 21.41 9.57 -3.85
CA MET A 108 22.31 9.57 -5.02
C MET A 108 21.71 10.14 -6.33
N ARG A 109 20.44 10.55 -6.39
CA ARG A 109 19.85 11.10 -7.63
C ARG A 109 19.11 12.42 -7.40
N ARG A 110 19.75 13.50 -7.91
CA ARG A 110 19.20 14.78 -8.44
C ARG A 110 19.16 16.00 -7.49
N SER A 111 20.18 16.84 -7.65
CA SER A 111 20.47 18.09 -6.91
C SER A 111 19.53 19.28 -7.14
N ARG A 112 18.47 19.14 -7.94
CA ARG A 112 17.48 20.21 -8.21
C ARG A 112 16.22 20.08 -7.34
N GLU A 113 15.71 18.87 -7.16
CA GLU A 113 14.54 18.58 -6.31
C GLU A 113 14.85 18.83 -4.82
N THR A 114 16.09 18.58 -4.40
CA THR A 114 16.58 18.80 -3.03
C THR A 114 16.42 20.26 -2.56
N ARG A 115 16.54 21.25 -3.47
CA ARG A 115 16.37 22.68 -3.11
C ARG A 115 14.91 23.09 -2.95
N ALA A 116 14.00 22.49 -3.71
CA ALA A 116 12.57 22.74 -3.57
C ALA A 116 12.01 22.10 -2.28
N MET A 117 12.52 20.91 -1.93
CA MET A 117 12.22 20.24 -0.65
C MET A 117 12.72 21.05 0.56
N ALA A 118 13.84 21.76 0.43
CA ALA A 118 14.41 22.59 1.49
C ALA A 118 13.54 23.82 1.86
N GLN A 119 12.65 24.28 0.96
CA GLN A 119 11.85 25.51 1.18
C GLN A 119 10.42 25.26 1.69
N ARG A 120 10.02 24.01 1.96
CA ARG A 120 8.75 23.66 2.66
C ARG A 120 7.46 24.28 2.09
N THR A 121 7.44 24.66 0.81
CA THR A 121 6.23 25.19 0.15
C THR A 121 5.16 24.09 0.02
N ALA A 122 3.89 24.46 -0.15
CA ALA A 122 2.81 23.49 -0.39
C ALA A 122 3.13 22.53 -1.55
N PHE A 123 3.79 23.06 -2.60
CA PHE A 123 4.30 22.27 -3.73
C PHE A 123 5.37 21.25 -3.31
N GLY A 124 6.36 21.65 -2.52
CA GLY A 124 7.41 20.74 -2.03
C GLY A 124 6.85 19.62 -1.14
N ARG A 125 5.81 19.91 -0.34
CA ARG A 125 5.14 18.91 0.50
C ARG A 125 4.35 17.89 -0.32
N ASN A 126 3.65 18.35 -1.37
CA ASN A 126 2.97 17.46 -2.31
C ASN A 126 3.95 16.53 -3.03
N LEU A 127 5.10 17.05 -3.45
CA LEU A 127 6.14 16.26 -4.10
C LEU A 127 6.67 15.14 -3.19
N ILE A 128 6.84 15.40 -1.88
CA ILE A 128 7.24 14.36 -0.92
C ILE A 128 6.16 13.29 -0.78
N ALA A 129 4.89 13.69 -0.65
CA ALA A 129 3.77 12.75 -0.58
C ALA A 129 3.69 11.86 -1.83
N GLU A 130 3.93 12.44 -3.01
CA GLU A 130 3.95 11.70 -4.27
C GLU A 130 5.13 10.72 -4.33
N GLN A 131 6.33 11.12 -3.86
CA GLN A 131 7.48 10.22 -3.79
C GLN A 131 7.24 9.01 -2.88
N TRP A 132 6.51 9.20 -1.79
CA TRP A 132 6.14 8.11 -0.88
C TRP A 132 5.14 7.17 -1.57
N ALA A 133 4.15 7.73 -2.26
CA ALA A 133 3.18 6.95 -3.02
C ALA A 133 3.86 6.12 -4.13
N VAL A 134 4.78 6.72 -4.88
CA VAL A 134 5.57 6.04 -5.92
C VAL A 134 6.41 4.92 -5.33
N ALA A 135 7.12 5.18 -4.22
CA ALA A 135 7.98 4.19 -3.60
C ALA A 135 7.18 3.00 -3.04
N GLU A 136 6.06 3.25 -2.36
CA GLU A 136 5.21 2.18 -1.84
C GLU A 136 4.59 1.36 -2.96
N PHE A 137 4.08 2.00 -4.01
CA PHE A 137 3.49 1.30 -5.16
C PHE A 137 4.52 0.39 -5.85
N ALA A 138 5.75 0.88 -6.06
CA ALA A 138 6.83 0.09 -6.66
C ALA A 138 7.30 -1.07 -5.75
N ALA A 139 7.30 -0.88 -4.42
CA ALA A 139 7.61 -1.95 -3.48
C ALA A 139 6.52 -3.03 -3.48
N LEU A 140 5.25 -2.63 -3.37
CA LEU A 140 4.10 -3.54 -3.44
C LEU A 140 4.08 -4.33 -4.76
N GLY A 141 4.32 -3.68 -5.90
CA GLY A 141 4.33 -4.33 -7.20
C GLY A 141 5.39 -5.42 -7.30
N ARG A 142 6.62 -5.14 -6.82
CA ARG A 142 7.71 -6.14 -6.79
C ARG A 142 7.41 -7.30 -5.86
N LEU A 143 7.04 -6.99 -4.62
CA LEU A 143 6.72 -7.99 -3.60
C LEU A 143 5.56 -8.89 -4.03
N TRP A 144 4.48 -8.31 -4.57
CA TRP A 144 3.36 -9.09 -5.07
C TRP A 144 3.76 -10.01 -6.24
N THR A 145 4.60 -9.52 -7.15
CA THR A 145 5.06 -10.31 -8.32
C THR A 145 5.84 -11.56 -7.92
N ILE A 146 6.61 -11.51 -6.83
CA ILE A 146 7.34 -12.67 -6.29
C ILE A 146 6.50 -13.54 -5.34
N GLY A 147 5.21 -13.22 -5.17
CA GLY A 147 4.29 -13.96 -4.33
C GLY A 147 4.35 -13.61 -2.84
N ALA A 148 4.95 -12.48 -2.46
CA ALA A 148 4.91 -12.01 -1.09
C ALA A 148 3.46 -11.70 -0.67
N PRO A 149 3.09 -11.97 0.59
CA PRO A 149 1.74 -11.75 1.06
C PRO A 149 1.52 -10.26 1.33
N VAL A 150 1.28 -9.49 0.26
CA VAL A 150 0.94 -8.07 0.31
C VAL A 150 -0.35 -7.81 -0.46
N PRO A 151 -1.11 -6.74 -0.18
CA PRO A 151 -2.28 -6.39 -0.96
C PRO A 151 -1.88 -6.14 -2.43
N TYR A 152 -2.69 -6.63 -3.37
CA TYR A 152 -2.47 -6.28 -4.78
C TYR A 152 -2.57 -4.76 -5.00
N PRO A 153 -1.53 -4.11 -5.57
CA PRO A 153 -1.54 -2.67 -5.80
C PRO A 153 -2.29 -2.34 -7.11
N VAL A 154 -3.60 -2.14 -7.03
CA VAL A 154 -4.47 -1.93 -8.21
C VAL A 154 -3.97 -0.81 -9.11
N GLN A 155 -3.77 0.38 -8.53
CA GLN A 155 -3.26 1.55 -9.25
C GLN A 155 -2.71 2.64 -8.32
N ARG A 156 -1.95 3.57 -8.90
CA ARG A 156 -1.54 4.82 -8.26
C ARG A 156 -1.89 6.01 -9.16
N ASN A 157 -2.54 7.01 -8.59
CA ASN A 157 -2.76 8.31 -9.24
C ASN A 157 -2.30 9.43 -8.30
N GLY A 158 -1.24 10.16 -8.68
CA GLY A 158 -0.61 11.17 -7.83
C GLY A 158 -0.19 10.59 -6.47
N THR A 159 -0.82 11.08 -5.40
CA THR A 159 -0.58 10.69 -4.00
C THR A 159 -1.54 9.62 -3.46
N GLU A 160 -2.46 9.11 -4.30
CA GLU A 160 -3.42 8.06 -3.95
C GLU A 160 -2.99 6.70 -4.51
N LEU A 161 -3.06 5.68 -3.67
CA LEU A 161 -2.94 4.28 -4.05
C LEU A 161 -4.30 3.61 -3.85
N LEU A 162 -4.78 2.90 -4.86
CA LEU A 162 -5.86 1.94 -4.70
C LEU A 162 -5.24 0.56 -4.56
N LEU A 163 -5.57 -0.11 -3.47
CA LEU A 163 -5.06 -1.43 -3.09
C LEU A 163 -6.23 -2.41 -2.99
N GLU A 164 -5.91 -3.70 -3.07
CA GLU A 164 -6.82 -4.76 -2.64
C GLU A 164 -7.35 -4.47 -1.24
N PHE A 165 -8.68 -4.50 -1.10
CA PHE A 165 -9.31 -4.48 0.20
C PHE A 165 -9.31 -5.89 0.78
N LEU A 166 -8.77 -6.03 1.98
CA LEU A 166 -8.75 -7.28 2.73
C LEU A 166 -9.81 -7.21 3.81
N GLY A 167 -10.90 -7.95 3.63
CA GLY A 167 -12.06 -7.91 4.49
C GLY A 167 -13.27 -8.54 3.84
N GLU A 168 -14.42 -8.35 4.46
CA GLU A 168 -15.70 -8.90 4.03
C GLU A 168 -16.40 -7.98 3.02
N ASP A 169 -17.33 -8.53 2.24
CA ASP A 169 -18.10 -7.81 1.22
C ASP A 169 -18.96 -6.67 1.78
N ASP A 170 -19.24 -6.68 3.09
CA ASP A 170 -19.97 -5.61 3.78
C ASP A 170 -19.09 -4.39 4.13
N GLY A 171 -17.79 -4.45 3.83
CA GLY A 171 -16.82 -3.40 4.13
C GLY A 171 -16.10 -3.56 5.46
N THR A 172 -16.35 -4.64 6.20
CA THR A 172 -15.62 -4.94 7.43
C THR A 172 -14.18 -5.35 7.10
N ALA A 173 -13.20 -4.53 7.48
CA ALA A 173 -11.78 -4.82 7.24
C ALA A 173 -11.30 -6.01 8.08
N ALA A 174 -10.39 -6.80 7.50
CA ALA A 174 -9.73 -7.90 8.18
C ALA A 174 -9.01 -7.41 9.47
N PRO A 175 -9.03 -8.21 10.55
CA PRO A 175 -8.38 -7.84 11.79
C PRO A 175 -6.85 -7.81 11.63
N ARG A 176 -6.20 -6.95 12.40
CA ARG A 176 -4.74 -7.00 12.56
C ARG A 176 -4.32 -8.22 13.36
N LEU A 177 -3.10 -8.73 13.14
CA LEU A 177 -2.53 -9.81 13.92
C LEU A 177 -2.59 -9.51 15.43
N ALA A 178 -2.36 -8.26 15.84
CA ALA A 178 -2.44 -7.84 17.24
C ALA A 178 -3.84 -8.04 17.88
N GLN A 179 -4.89 -8.01 17.06
CA GLN A 179 -6.29 -8.13 17.46
C GLN A 179 -6.78 -9.59 17.50
N VAL A 180 -6.11 -10.51 16.79
CA VAL A 180 -6.52 -11.92 16.79
C VAL A 180 -6.07 -12.67 18.05
N ARG A 181 -6.75 -13.78 18.33
CA ARG A 181 -6.46 -14.73 19.40
C ARG A 181 -6.46 -16.14 18.80
N PRO A 182 -5.42 -16.50 18.03
CA PRO A 182 -5.36 -17.78 17.35
C PRO A 182 -5.18 -18.93 18.35
N GLU A 183 -5.72 -20.10 18.01
CA GLU A 183 -5.41 -21.35 18.70
C GLU A 183 -3.93 -21.75 18.45
N PRO A 184 -3.36 -22.67 19.24
CA PRO A 184 -1.93 -23.00 19.14
C PRO A 184 -1.44 -23.41 17.74
N ASP A 185 -2.24 -24.19 17.01
CA ASP A 185 -1.90 -24.62 15.66
C ASP A 185 -1.97 -23.45 14.67
N ASP A 186 -3.03 -22.64 14.73
CA ASP A 186 -3.16 -21.41 13.92
C ASP A 186 -2.04 -20.40 14.21
N LEU A 187 -1.62 -20.28 15.47
CA LEU A 187 -0.52 -19.38 15.86
C LEU A 187 0.79 -19.82 15.21
N LYS A 188 1.03 -21.13 15.15
CA LYS A 188 2.21 -21.72 14.52
C LYS A 188 2.16 -21.53 12.99
N ASP A 189 1.01 -21.71 12.38
CA ASP A 189 0.81 -21.50 10.95
C ASP A 189 1.02 -20.01 10.57
N LEU A 190 0.48 -19.09 11.38
CA LEU A 190 0.73 -17.65 11.20
C LEU A 190 2.20 -17.27 11.39
N TRP A 191 2.93 -17.96 12.28
CA TRP A 191 4.37 -17.76 12.42
C TRP A 191 5.11 -18.14 11.14
N PHE A 192 4.82 -19.31 10.57
CA PHE A 192 5.46 -19.73 9.31
C PHE A 192 5.12 -18.81 8.13
N GLN A 193 3.90 -18.29 8.07
CA GLN A 193 3.54 -17.28 7.08
C GLN A 193 4.33 -15.97 7.30
N ALA A 194 4.56 -15.57 8.56
CA ALA A 194 5.32 -14.38 8.88
C ALA A 194 6.82 -14.52 8.54
N THR A 195 7.42 -15.69 8.76
CA THR A 195 8.82 -15.95 8.38
C THR A 195 8.97 -16.02 6.86
N ALA A 196 8.05 -16.68 6.16
CA ALA A 196 8.04 -16.69 4.69
C ALA A 196 7.89 -15.27 4.10
N ALA A 197 7.10 -14.41 4.74
CA ALA A 197 7.03 -13.00 4.35
C ALA A 197 8.39 -12.29 4.54
N LEU A 198 9.05 -12.48 5.69
CA LEU A 198 10.39 -11.92 5.95
C LEU A 198 11.42 -12.41 4.92
N GLU A 199 11.39 -13.69 4.54
CA GLU A 199 12.26 -14.28 3.51
C GLU A 199 12.09 -13.57 2.17
N LEU A 200 10.84 -13.38 1.72
CA LEU A 200 10.56 -12.70 0.46
C LEU A 200 10.96 -11.22 0.49
N LEU A 201 10.74 -10.52 1.60
CA LEU A 201 11.26 -9.15 1.77
C LEU A 201 12.79 -9.13 1.68
N ALA A 202 13.48 -10.00 2.44
CA ALA A 202 14.93 -10.07 2.47
C ALA A 202 15.52 -10.41 1.10
N SER A 203 14.90 -11.34 0.34
CA SER A 203 15.34 -11.72 -1.01
C SER A 203 15.32 -10.56 -2.02
N GLU A 204 14.47 -9.55 -1.80
CA GLU A 204 14.43 -8.32 -2.59
C GLU A 204 15.38 -7.23 -2.04
N GLY A 205 16.21 -7.58 -1.05
CA GLY A 205 17.05 -6.64 -0.33
C GLY A 205 16.25 -5.65 0.50
N LEU A 206 15.06 -6.03 0.99
CA LEU A 206 14.15 -5.14 1.70
C LEU A 206 13.99 -5.56 3.15
N ALA A 207 13.93 -4.56 4.03
CA ALA A 207 13.38 -4.69 5.37
C ALA A 207 12.18 -3.76 5.46
N HIS A 208 11.15 -4.16 6.21
CA HIS A 208 10.02 -3.27 6.47
C HIS A 208 10.41 -2.15 7.44
N GLY A 209 11.36 -2.40 8.35
CA GLY A 209 11.94 -1.42 9.27
C GLY A 209 11.07 -1.04 10.49
N ASP A 210 9.83 -1.50 10.54
CA ASP A 210 8.93 -1.41 11.71
C ASP A 210 7.86 -2.53 11.68
N LEU A 211 8.20 -3.71 11.14
CA LEU A 211 7.26 -4.83 11.06
C LEU A 211 6.86 -5.27 12.46
N SER A 212 5.55 -5.43 12.65
CA SER A 212 4.96 -5.87 13.91
C SER A 212 3.55 -6.40 13.66
N ALA A 213 2.94 -7.00 14.69
CA ALA A 213 1.57 -7.47 14.63
C ALA A 213 0.52 -6.36 14.33
N TYR A 214 0.91 -5.09 14.34
CA TYR A 214 0.03 -3.96 13.98
C TYR A 214 0.02 -3.64 12.48
N ASN A 215 1.03 -4.12 11.74
CA ASN A 215 1.19 -3.93 10.29
C ASN A 215 0.99 -5.25 9.52
N LEU A 216 0.34 -6.22 10.18
CA LEU A 216 -0.06 -7.49 9.62
C LEU A 216 -1.57 -7.63 9.76
N LEU A 217 -2.25 -7.96 8.67
CA LEU A 217 -3.66 -8.37 8.67
C LEU A 217 -3.75 -9.89 8.64
N VAL A 218 -4.82 -10.43 9.20
CA VAL A 218 -5.16 -11.86 9.09
C VAL A 218 -6.53 -11.95 8.42
N HIS A 219 -6.54 -12.38 7.15
CA HIS A 219 -7.75 -12.52 6.36
C HIS A 219 -7.92 -13.99 5.96
N GLN A 220 -8.99 -14.64 6.43
CA GLN A 220 -9.29 -16.05 6.14
C GLN A 220 -8.09 -16.99 6.43
N GLY A 221 -7.44 -16.79 7.58
CA GLY A 221 -6.26 -17.56 8.00
C GLY A 221 -4.95 -17.18 7.30
N ARG A 222 -4.99 -16.25 6.35
CA ARG A 222 -3.81 -15.75 5.62
C ARG A 222 -3.28 -14.47 6.25
N LEU A 223 -1.98 -14.45 6.53
CA LEU A 223 -1.26 -13.27 6.98
C LEU A 223 -0.92 -12.40 5.78
N VAL A 224 -1.16 -11.08 5.88
CA VAL A 224 -0.85 -10.11 4.83
C VAL A 224 -0.13 -8.90 5.42
N VAL A 225 1.03 -8.57 4.87
CA VAL A 225 1.87 -7.43 5.23
C VAL A 225 1.30 -6.16 4.61
N ILE A 226 1.06 -5.14 5.44
CA ILE A 226 0.56 -3.84 5.00
C ILE A 226 1.50 -2.72 5.47
N ASP A 227 1.31 -1.52 4.91
CA ASP A 227 2.01 -0.30 5.31
C ASP A 227 3.52 -0.32 5.04
N LEU A 228 3.86 -0.31 3.74
CA LEU A 228 5.24 -0.37 3.25
C LEU A 228 5.93 0.99 2.91
N PRO A 229 5.46 2.20 3.28
CA PRO A 229 6.23 3.42 2.98
C PRO A 229 7.60 3.45 3.69
N GLN A 230 7.73 2.66 4.74
CA GLN A 230 8.92 2.50 5.57
C GLN A 230 9.84 1.36 5.08
N VAL A 231 9.66 0.84 3.86
CA VAL A 231 10.59 -0.16 3.34
C VAL A 231 11.99 0.45 3.16
N VAL A 232 12.97 -0.18 3.81
CA VAL A 232 14.39 0.15 3.78
C VAL A 232 15.09 -0.81 2.82
N ASP A 233 15.87 -0.26 1.90
CA ASP A 233 16.83 -1.03 1.10
C ASP A 233 17.97 -1.48 2.02
N VAL A 234 18.01 -2.76 2.33
CA VAL A 234 18.94 -3.37 3.29
C VAL A 234 20.37 -3.37 2.74
N VAL A 235 20.53 -3.45 1.42
CA VAL A 235 21.83 -3.51 0.75
C VAL A 235 22.43 -2.12 0.63
N ALA A 236 21.62 -1.12 0.26
CA ALA A 236 22.08 0.25 0.06
C ALA A 236 22.18 1.05 1.37
N ASN A 237 21.54 0.62 2.46
CA ASN A 237 21.57 1.29 3.75
C ASN A 237 22.66 0.68 4.67
N PRO A 238 23.63 1.48 5.17
CA PRO A 238 24.63 0.99 6.13
C PRO A 238 24.05 0.37 7.42
N GLY A 239 22.82 0.75 7.80
CA GLY A 239 22.07 0.16 8.92
C GLY A 239 20.96 -0.80 8.48
N GLY A 240 20.98 -1.29 7.24
CA GLY A 240 19.94 -2.13 6.67
C GLY A 240 19.67 -3.41 7.46
N VAL A 241 20.74 -4.11 7.85
CA VAL A 241 20.65 -5.35 8.63
C VAL A 241 20.01 -5.11 10.00
N ASP A 242 20.22 -3.93 10.60
CA ASP A 242 19.61 -3.59 11.90
C ASP A 242 18.08 -3.43 11.79
N PHE A 243 17.58 -2.94 10.65
CA PHE A 243 16.14 -2.88 10.38
C PHE A 243 15.54 -4.28 10.22
N LEU A 244 16.20 -5.17 9.47
CA LEU A 244 15.77 -6.56 9.34
C LEU A 244 15.78 -7.29 10.70
N ALA A 245 16.85 -7.11 11.47
CA ALA A 245 16.98 -7.66 12.82
C ALA A 245 15.87 -7.15 13.75
N ARG A 246 15.47 -5.88 13.60
CA ARG A 246 14.35 -5.31 14.37
C ARG A 246 13.02 -5.93 13.98
N ASP A 247 12.75 -6.11 12.69
CA ASP A 247 11.54 -6.76 12.20
C ASP A 247 11.41 -8.19 12.73
N VAL A 248 12.49 -8.97 12.64
CA VAL A 248 12.56 -10.34 13.20
C VAL A 248 12.27 -10.36 14.69
N ARG A 249 12.95 -9.52 15.48
CA ARG A 249 12.76 -9.48 16.95
C ARG A 249 11.34 -9.05 17.34
N ASN A 250 10.76 -8.07 16.64
CA ASN A 250 9.40 -7.60 16.90
C ASN A 250 8.38 -8.73 16.71
N LEU A 251 8.49 -9.48 15.60
CA LEU A 251 7.60 -10.60 15.33
C LEU A 251 7.85 -11.75 16.30
N ALA A 252 9.09 -12.21 16.45
CA ALA A 252 9.43 -13.28 17.38
C ALA A 252 8.95 -12.98 18.80
N GLY A 253 9.13 -11.74 19.27
CA GLY A 253 8.65 -11.30 20.58
C GLY A 253 7.12 -11.33 20.70
N TRP A 254 6.39 -10.92 19.66
CA TRP A 254 4.93 -11.00 19.67
C TRP A 254 4.45 -12.46 19.71
N PHE A 255 4.95 -13.33 18.84
CA PHE A 255 4.55 -14.75 18.81
C PHE A 255 4.93 -15.48 20.10
N HIS A 256 6.10 -15.17 20.66
CA HIS A 256 6.51 -15.69 21.96
C HIS A 256 5.54 -15.28 23.08
N SER A 257 5.14 -13.99 23.11
CA SER A 257 4.16 -13.49 24.08
C SER A 257 2.76 -14.13 23.95
N ARG A 258 2.48 -14.80 22.82
CA ARG A 258 1.23 -15.53 22.56
C ARG A 258 1.31 -17.03 22.88
N GLY A 259 2.46 -17.50 23.36
CA GLY A 259 2.65 -18.90 23.78
C GLY A 259 3.47 -19.75 22.81
N LEU A 260 4.02 -19.16 21.74
CA LEU A 260 4.95 -19.89 20.88
C LEU A 260 6.31 -20.04 21.58
N GLY A 261 6.86 -21.25 21.60
CA GLY A 261 8.12 -21.54 22.28
C GLY A 261 9.30 -20.80 21.65
N GLU A 262 10.27 -20.36 22.46
CA GLU A 262 11.49 -19.69 21.97
C GLU A 262 12.32 -20.57 21.03
N HIS A 263 12.28 -21.89 21.25
CA HIS A 263 12.87 -22.90 20.36
C HIS A 263 12.21 -22.97 18.97
N VAL A 264 11.04 -22.34 18.78
CA VAL A 264 10.38 -22.21 17.48
C VAL A 264 10.72 -20.86 16.84
N THR A 265 10.72 -19.78 17.61
CA THR A 265 10.90 -18.43 17.07
C THR A 265 12.35 -18.11 16.72
N ARG A 266 13.33 -18.60 17.50
CA ARG A 266 14.78 -18.59 17.20
C ARG A 266 15.26 -17.32 16.45
N PRO A 267 15.02 -16.10 17.00
CA PRO A 267 15.15 -14.85 16.23
C PRO A 267 16.56 -14.61 15.67
N ASP A 268 17.61 -14.96 16.41
CA ASP A 268 18.99 -14.74 15.96
C ASP A 268 19.37 -15.70 14.83
N GLU A 269 18.88 -16.93 14.85
CA GLU A 269 19.13 -17.92 13.79
C GLU A 269 18.30 -17.62 12.55
N LEU A 270 17.02 -17.23 12.72
CA LEU A 270 16.20 -16.74 11.62
C LEU A 270 16.85 -15.53 10.93
N LEU A 271 17.38 -14.58 11.70
CA LEU A 271 18.10 -13.44 11.13
C LEU A 271 19.33 -13.90 10.33
N ALA A 272 20.12 -14.82 10.87
CA ALA A 272 21.31 -15.34 10.18
C ALA A 272 20.94 -16.06 8.87
N GLU A 273 19.87 -16.84 8.86
CA GLU A 273 19.32 -17.51 7.67
C GLU A 273 18.88 -16.48 6.62
N LEU A 274 18.07 -15.48 7.01
CA LEU A 274 17.61 -14.42 6.10
C LEU A 274 18.75 -13.64 5.46
N VAL A 275 19.77 -13.28 6.25
CA VAL A 275 20.95 -12.54 5.80
C VAL A 275 21.77 -13.38 4.82
N SER A 276 21.98 -14.67 5.13
CA SER A 276 22.70 -15.62 4.28
C SER A 276 21.99 -15.84 2.95
N ASP A 277 20.70 -16.16 2.99
CA ASP A 277 19.91 -16.55 1.80
C ASP A 277 19.70 -15.37 0.84
N ALA A 278 19.57 -14.16 1.38
CA ALA A 278 19.48 -12.94 0.59
C ALA A 278 20.83 -12.43 0.07
N GLY A 279 21.96 -13.05 0.46
CA GLY A 279 23.29 -12.58 0.09
C GLY A 279 23.62 -11.18 0.63
N ILE A 280 23.07 -10.84 1.79
CA ILE A 280 23.25 -9.55 2.46
C ILE A 280 24.51 -9.65 3.32
N GLY A 281 25.69 -9.31 2.80
CA GLY A 281 26.95 -9.42 3.54
C GLY A 281 28.18 -8.98 2.77
#